data_AF-A0A8H6FZG3-F1
#
_entry.id   AF-A0A8H6FZG3-F1
#
_cell.length_a   1.000
_cell.length_b   1.000
_cell.length_c   1.000
_cell.angle_alpha   90.00
_cell.angle_beta   90.00
_cell.angle_gamma   90.00
#
_symmetry.space_group_name_H-M   'P 1'
#
loop_
_entity.id
_entity.type
_entity.pdbx_description
1 polymer ?
#
loop_
_entity_poly.entity_id
_entity_poly.type
_entity_poly.pdbx_seq_one_letter_code
_entity_poly.pdbx_strand_id
1 'polypeptide(L)'
;MSLATVGAVVLVLCIVAYAMSHATDSDVDLHDPEIFQERKNLYRNKRDDFRRNFRAMEELREWKAKNDDYDYVELSSGMIPPNLVGKATGSKPFAKSDTWFSEFESHNPSSLILSESQDSYIIGNLASYDKRQYPEFKPGENTPEGQGFGHCLVIPRKRIFNVVDPDATANHSAMLKEMKEHFITFWKTEDGSPKLLRRVRSTFDEQNTKLASNDRNAESCESLRSTLIKDFDMLSNSFLRCNPDDFEFAFHAYPANSVGHLHMHVFPKNSDLRKFSTKSHDWKTIPIEAVLEVEEEDSRALVEWGSG
;
A
#
# COMPACT_ATOMS: atom_id res chain seq x y z
N MET A 1 -18.07 -2.04 38.10
CA MET A 1 -16.76 -2.58 37.66
C MET A 1 -15.69 -1.68 38.22
N SER A 2 -14.70 -2.22 38.96
CA SER A 2 -13.68 -1.38 39.60
C SER A 2 -12.70 -0.81 38.56
N LEU A 3 -12.13 0.38 38.80
CA LEU A 3 -11.08 0.94 37.94
C LEU A 3 -9.89 -0.03 37.78
N ALA A 4 -9.63 -0.88 38.77
CA ALA A 4 -8.61 -1.93 38.71
C ALA A 4 -8.94 -3.02 37.67
N THR A 5 -10.22 -3.32 37.45
CA THR A 5 -10.68 -4.31 36.44
C THR A 5 -10.55 -3.76 35.03
N VAL A 6 -10.80 -2.47 34.81
CA VAL A 6 -10.64 -1.80 33.51
C VAL A 6 -9.15 -1.65 33.15
N GLY A 7 -8.30 -1.29 34.12
CA GLY A 7 -6.85 -1.19 33.92
C GLY A 7 -6.19 -2.54 33.58
N ALA A 8 -6.64 -3.63 34.19
CA ALA A 8 -6.13 -4.97 33.90
C ALA A 8 -6.51 -5.43 32.48
N VAL A 9 -7.71 -5.12 32.00
CA VAL A 9 -8.15 -5.47 30.63
C VAL A 9 -7.39 -4.65 29.57
N VAL A 10 -7.17 -3.35 29.81
CA VAL A 10 -6.38 -2.50 28.89
C VAL A 10 -4.92 -2.94 28.85
N LEU A 11 -4.32 -3.27 30.00
CA LEU A 11 -2.93 -3.75 30.05
C LEU A 11 -2.77 -5.12 29.35
N VAL A 12 -3.74 -6.04 29.51
CA VAL A 12 -3.73 -7.32 28.78
C VAL A 12 -3.91 -7.11 27.28
N LEU A 13 -4.79 -6.20 26.84
CA LEU A 13 -4.94 -5.87 25.42
C LEU A 13 -3.69 -5.22 24.82
N CYS A 14 -3.01 -4.34 25.58
CA CYS A 14 -1.73 -3.76 25.17
C CYS A 14 -0.61 -4.80 25.13
N ILE A 15 -0.57 -5.74 26.09
CA ILE A 15 0.40 -6.84 26.10
C ILE A 15 0.11 -7.83 24.97
N VAL A 16 -1.15 -8.11 24.64
CA VAL A 16 -1.52 -8.95 23.49
C VAL A 16 -1.21 -8.23 22.18
N ALA A 17 -1.49 -6.94 22.03
CA ALA A 17 -1.11 -6.17 20.85
C ALA A 17 0.42 -6.06 20.70
N TYR A 18 1.14 -5.86 21.81
CA TYR A 18 2.60 -5.84 21.85
C TYR A 18 3.18 -7.22 21.54
N ALA A 19 2.64 -8.29 22.15
CA ALA A 19 3.04 -9.66 21.87
C ALA A 19 2.68 -10.08 20.45
N MET A 20 1.59 -9.61 19.85
CA MET A 20 1.26 -9.86 18.43
C MET A 20 2.15 -9.06 17.48
N SER A 21 2.60 -7.86 17.88
CA SER A 21 3.60 -7.10 17.11
C SER A 21 5.03 -7.66 17.23
N HIS A 22 5.28 -8.56 18.18
CA HIS A 22 6.59 -9.18 18.47
C HIS A 22 6.55 -10.73 18.45
N ALA A 23 5.43 -11.35 18.08
CA ALA A 23 5.28 -12.78 18.02
C ALA A 23 5.91 -13.26 16.71
N THR A 24 7.09 -13.87 16.89
CA THR A 24 7.87 -14.68 15.96
C THR A 24 8.34 -13.96 14.70
N ASP A 25 9.65 -13.90 14.57
CA ASP A 25 10.37 -13.33 13.44
C ASP A 25 10.17 -14.07 12.10
N SER A 26 9.28 -15.06 12.04
CA SER A 26 8.91 -15.75 10.80
C SER A 26 8.11 -14.82 9.90
N ASP A 27 8.51 -14.72 8.64
CA ASP A 27 7.74 -14.04 7.62
C ASP A 27 6.34 -14.66 7.52
N VAL A 28 5.32 -13.81 7.51
CA VAL A 28 3.93 -14.24 7.33
C VAL A 28 3.78 -14.74 5.90
N ASP A 29 3.51 -16.03 5.74
CA ASP A 29 3.10 -16.62 4.47
C ASP A 29 1.60 -16.38 4.27
N LEU A 30 1.24 -15.46 3.38
CA LEU A 30 -0.16 -15.14 3.09
C LEU A 30 -0.90 -16.29 2.39
N HIS A 31 -0.18 -17.33 1.95
CA HIS A 31 -0.74 -18.52 1.35
C HIS A 31 -0.86 -19.70 2.32
N ASP A 32 -0.43 -19.55 3.58
CA ASP A 32 -0.79 -20.50 4.63
C ASP A 32 -2.33 -20.60 4.71
N PRO A 33 -2.94 -21.81 4.69
CA PRO A 33 -4.39 -21.95 4.61
C PRO A 33 -5.16 -21.25 5.74
N GLU A 34 -4.62 -21.23 6.96
CA GLU A 34 -5.27 -20.57 8.10
C GLU A 34 -5.19 -19.05 7.96
N ILE A 35 -4.01 -18.53 7.61
CA ILE A 35 -3.79 -17.09 7.38
C ILE A 35 -4.61 -16.60 6.19
N PHE A 36 -4.65 -17.36 5.09
CA PHE A 36 -5.44 -17.03 3.91
C PHE A 36 -6.93 -16.89 4.26
N GLN A 37 -7.47 -17.87 5.00
CA GLN A 37 -8.87 -17.84 5.41
C GLN A 37 -9.17 -16.70 6.39
N GLU A 38 -8.23 -16.38 7.30
CA GLU A 38 -8.31 -15.20 8.17
C GLU A 38 -8.38 -13.91 7.34
N ARG A 39 -7.48 -13.74 6.36
CA ARG A 39 -7.43 -12.54 5.49
C ARG A 39 -8.67 -12.42 4.60
N LYS A 40 -9.19 -13.52 4.09
CA LYS A 40 -10.47 -13.57 3.37
C LYS A 40 -11.64 -13.08 4.23
N ASN A 41 -11.72 -13.57 5.47
CA ASN A 41 -12.74 -13.13 6.43
C ASN A 41 -12.57 -11.66 6.83
N LEU A 42 -11.32 -11.20 7.02
CA LEU A 42 -11.01 -9.80 7.28
C LEU A 42 -11.54 -8.91 6.15
N TYR A 43 -11.28 -9.27 4.89
CA TYR A 43 -11.79 -8.52 3.73
C TYR A 43 -13.31 -8.41 3.74
N ARG A 44 -14.01 -9.55 3.89
CA ARG A 44 -15.47 -9.60 3.92
C ARG A 44 -16.03 -8.67 4.99
N ASN A 45 -15.51 -8.77 6.21
CA ASN A 45 -15.93 -7.94 7.33
C ASN A 45 -15.72 -6.44 7.06
N LYS A 46 -14.54 -6.05 6.55
CA LYS A 46 -14.24 -4.64 6.23
C LYS A 46 -15.17 -4.08 5.15
N ARG A 47 -15.47 -4.88 4.13
CA ARG A 47 -16.38 -4.50 3.06
C ARG A 47 -17.82 -4.36 3.55
N ASP A 48 -18.29 -5.28 4.38
CA ASP A 48 -19.64 -5.22 4.97
C ASP A 48 -19.79 -4.08 5.96
N ASP A 49 -18.75 -3.78 6.74
CA ASP A 49 -18.70 -2.62 7.63
C ASP A 49 -18.78 -1.32 6.83
N PHE A 50 -18.01 -1.22 5.73
CA PHE A 50 -18.03 -0.05 4.85
C PHE A 50 -19.40 0.15 4.19
N ARG A 51 -20.02 -0.91 3.65
CA ARG A 51 -21.36 -0.87 3.04
C ARG A 51 -22.44 -0.42 4.03
N ARG A 52 -22.32 -0.78 5.31
CA ARG A 52 -23.28 -0.40 6.37
C ARG A 52 -23.04 1.00 6.92
N ASN A 53 -21.88 1.61 6.67
CA ASN A 53 -21.59 2.97 7.08
C ASN A 53 -22.23 3.97 6.11
N PHE A 54 -23.44 4.45 6.45
CA PHE A 54 -24.19 5.41 5.64
C PHE A 54 -23.40 6.67 5.30
N ARG A 55 -22.62 7.19 6.26
CA ARG A 55 -21.84 8.41 6.06
C ARG A 55 -20.67 8.19 5.10
N ALA A 56 -19.95 7.08 5.24
CA ALA A 56 -18.89 6.73 4.30
C ALA A 56 -19.43 6.51 2.88
N MET A 57 -20.62 5.92 2.75
CA MET A 57 -21.30 5.74 1.46
C MET A 57 -21.77 7.06 0.83
N GLU A 58 -22.25 8.00 1.64
CA GLU A 58 -22.57 9.36 1.20
C GLU A 58 -21.32 10.11 0.75
N GLU A 59 -20.27 10.12 1.56
CA GLU A 59 -18.97 10.69 1.21
C GLU A 59 -18.37 10.08 -0.05
N LEU A 60 -18.53 8.77 -0.26
CA LEU A 60 -18.07 8.09 -1.47
C LEU A 60 -18.80 8.61 -2.71
N ARG A 61 -20.10 8.87 -2.62
CA ARG A 61 -20.90 9.44 -3.73
C ARG A 61 -20.39 10.83 -4.11
N GLU A 62 -20.16 11.68 -3.10
CA GLU A 62 -19.67 13.04 -3.28
C GLU A 62 -18.24 13.08 -3.84
N TRP A 63 -17.39 12.16 -3.36
CA TRP A 63 -16.04 11.98 -3.86
C TRP A 63 -16.02 11.54 -5.33
N LYS A 64 -16.91 10.60 -5.72
CA LYS A 64 -17.07 10.19 -7.13
C LYS A 64 -17.60 11.32 -8.00
N ALA A 65 -18.43 12.19 -7.45
CA ALA A 65 -18.91 13.41 -8.10
C ALA A 65 -17.88 14.54 -8.15
N LYS A 66 -16.69 14.34 -7.55
CA LYS A 66 -15.63 15.37 -7.40
C LYS A 66 -16.13 16.64 -6.71
N ASN A 67 -16.96 16.49 -5.68
CA ASN A 67 -17.47 17.63 -4.93
C ASN A 67 -16.39 18.16 -3.98
N ASP A 68 -15.70 19.24 -4.37
CA ASP A 68 -14.63 19.85 -3.58
C ASP A 68 -15.14 20.73 -2.42
N ASP A 69 -16.44 21.01 -2.39
CA ASP A 69 -17.09 21.76 -1.31
C ASP A 69 -17.58 20.82 -0.18
N TYR A 70 -17.60 19.50 -0.42
CA TYR A 70 -18.10 18.52 0.56
C TYR A 70 -17.17 18.36 1.76
N ASP A 71 -17.72 18.10 2.95
CA ASP A 71 -16.95 17.86 4.17
C ASP A 71 -16.69 16.37 4.41
N TYR A 72 -15.62 15.86 3.82
CA TYR A 72 -15.14 14.49 4.02
C TYR A 72 -14.58 14.31 5.42
N VAL A 73 -15.24 13.50 6.26
CA VAL A 73 -14.77 13.19 7.62
C VAL A 73 -14.41 11.73 7.73
N GLU A 74 -15.27 10.82 7.26
CA GLU A 74 -14.99 9.39 7.26
C GLU A 74 -13.83 9.08 6.31
N LEU A 75 -13.90 9.56 5.08
CA LEU A 75 -12.90 9.26 4.05
C LEU A 75 -11.64 10.15 4.15
N SER A 76 -11.61 11.08 5.11
CA SER A 76 -10.55 12.10 5.25
C SER A 76 -9.14 11.51 5.34
N SER A 77 -8.97 10.35 5.96
CA SER A 77 -7.67 9.66 6.06
C SER A 77 -7.10 9.20 4.72
N GLY A 78 -7.95 9.06 3.70
CA GLY A 78 -7.56 8.68 2.35
C GLY A 78 -7.39 9.86 1.38
N MET A 79 -7.80 11.07 1.76
CA MET A 79 -7.75 12.26 0.90
C MET A 79 -6.40 12.98 1.02
N ILE A 80 -6.16 13.93 0.12
CA ILE A 80 -5.03 14.83 0.23
C ILE A 80 -5.12 15.61 1.57
N PRO A 81 -4.02 15.69 2.34
CA PRO A 81 -3.99 16.46 3.58
C PRO A 81 -4.47 17.91 3.37
N PRO A 82 -5.30 18.48 4.28
CA PRO A 82 -5.87 19.82 4.10
C PRO A 82 -4.84 20.94 3.84
N ASN A 83 -3.63 20.81 4.40
CA ASN A 83 -2.54 21.76 4.20
C ASN A 83 -1.88 21.69 2.80
N LEU A 84 -2.25 20.71 1.98
CA LEU A 84 -1.80 20.56 0.58
C LEU A 84 -2.88 20.93 -0.44
N VAL A 85 -4.14 21.10 -0.02
CA VAL A 85 -5.21 21.60 -0.91
C VAL A 85 -4.85 22.98 -1.45
N GLY A 86 -5.03 23.18 -2.75
CA GLY A 86 -4.67 24.39 -3.48
C GLY A 86 -3.17 24.51 -3.82
N LYS A 87 -2.32 23.56 -3.41
CA LYS A 87 -0.90 23.51 -3.80
C LYS A 87 -0.70 22.62 -5.01
N ALA A 88 0.11 23.08 -5.95
CA ALA A 88 0.51 22.29 -7.12
C ALA A 88 1.84 21.57 -6.85
N THR A 89 1.85 20.25 -7.02
CA THR A 89 3.06 19.42 -7.11
C THR A 89 3.40 19.05 -8.55
N GLY A 90 2.43 19.19 -9.46
CA GLY A 90 2.57 18.95 -10.89
C GLY A 90 1.97 20.11 -11.70
N SER A 91 1.18 19.76 -12.71
CA SER A 91 0.54 20.73 -13.62
C SER A 91 -0.71 21.40 -13.03
N LYS A 92 -1.29 20.82 -11.98
CA LYS A 92 -2.51 21.31 -11.33
C LYS A 92 -2.40 21.32 -9.80
N PRO A 93 -3.04 22.30 -9.13
CA PRO A 93 -3.26 22.26 -7.68
C PRO A 93 -4.12 21.08 -7.26
N PHE A 94 -3.91 20.55 -6.05
CA PHE A 94 -4.82 19.57 -5.45
C PHE A 94 -6.15 20.19 -5.05
N ALA A 95 -7.23 19.45 -5.29
CA ALA A 95 -8.57 19.76 -4.82
C ALA A 95 -8.90 18.99 -3.52
N LYS A 96 -10.00 19.34 -2.85
CA LYS A 96 -10.38 18.71 -1.57
C LYS A 96 -10.78 17.26 -1.75
N SER A 97 -11.42 16.94 -2.87
CA SER A 97 -11.79 15.57 -3.20
C SER A 97 -10.58 14.73 -3.65
N ASP A 98 -9.44 15.33 -3.99
CA ASP A 98 -8.30 14.57 -4.52
C ASP A 98 -7.68 13.63 -3.49
N THR A 99 -7.05 12.59 -4.03
CA THR A 99 -6.19 11.65 -3.32
C THR A 99 -4.80 11.71 -3.95
N TRP A 100 -3.80 11.11 -3.31
CA TRP A 100 -2.45 11.03 -3.90
C TRP A 100 -2.41 10.39 -5.29
N PHE A 101 -3.41 9.59 -5.65
CA PHE A 101 -3.49 8.86 -6.92
C PHE A 101 -4.61 9.33 -7.85
N SER A 102 -5.44 10.28 -7.42
CA SER A 102 -6.44 10.90 -8.29
C SER A 102 -5.73 11.66 -9.40
N GLU A 103 -6.17 11.46 -10.65
CA GLU A 103 -5.59 12.12 -11.83
C GLU A 103 -4.05 12.09 -11.85
N PHE A 104 -3.46 10.92 -11.54
CA PHE A 104 -2.04 10.77 -11.19
C PHE A 104 -1.07 11.59 -12.07
N GLU A 105 -1.22 11.52 -13.40
CA GLU A 105 -0.40 12.26 -14.39
C GLU A 105 -0.45 13.79 -14.23
N SER A 106 -1.58 14.34 -13.76
CA SER A 106 -1.75 15.78 -13.56
C SER A 106 -0.97 16.29 -12.35
N HIS A 107 -0.79 15.45 -11.32
CA HIS A 107 -0.21 15.82 -10.03
C HIS A 107 1.22 15.31 -9.82
N ASN A 108 1.66 14.35 -10.63
CA ASN A 108 2.94 13.66 -10.45
C ASN A 108 3.77 13.66 -11.75
N PRO A 109 5.11 13.68 -11.65
CA PRO A 109 5.96 13.59 -12.83
C PRO A 109 5.86 12.20 -13.48
N SER A 110 5.89 12.16 -14.81
CA SER A 110 5.82 10.91 -15.60
C SER A 110 6.94 9.92 -15.27
N SER A 111 8.05 10.39 -14.69
CA SER A 111 9.16 9.54 -14.23
C SER A 111 8.77 8.56 -13.10
N LEU A 112 7.63 8.77 -12.43
CA LEU A 112 7.11 7.81 -11.44
C LEU A 112 6.36 6.64 -12.08
N ILE A 113 5.94 6.78 -13.34
CA ILE A 113 5.19 5.78 -14.08
C ILE A 113 6.19 4.80 -14.73
N LEU A 114 6.18 3.57 -14.24
CA LEU A 114 7.03 2.49 -14.73
C LEU A 114 6.41 1.79 -15.94
N SER A 115 5.08 1.68 -15.97
CA SER A 115 4.33 1.10 -17.07
C SER A 115 2.92 1.66 -17.10
N GLU A 116 2.34 1.70 -18.30
CA GLU A 116 0.96 2.12 -18.54
C GLU A 116 0.24 1.05 -19.33
N SER A 117 -0.98 0.72 -18.89
CA SER A 117 -1.96 0.03 -19.70
C SER A 117 -3.10 1.00 -20.05
N GLN A 118 -4.12 0.49 -20.72
CA GLN A 118 -5.35 1.25 -20.94
C GLN A 118 -6.04 1.62 -19.62
N ASP A 119 -6.00 0.73 -18.62
CA ASP A 119 -6.83 0.81 -17.42
C ASP A 119 -6.04 1.10 -16.13
N SER A 120 -4.73 0.86 -16.09
CA SER A 120 -3.91 1.03 -14.89
C SER A 120 -2.49 1.57 -15.15
N TYR A 121 -1.86 2.07 -14.10
CA TYR A 121 -0.45 2.44 -14.03
C TYR A 121 0.29 1.49 -13.08
N ILE A 122 1.53 1.17 -13.42
CA ILE A 122 2.51 0.68 -12.44
C ILE A 122 3.36 1.88 -12.04
N ILE A 123 3.32 2.23 -10.76
CA ILE A 123 4.07 3.37 -10.21
C ILE A 123 5.11 2.88 -9.22
N GLY A 124 6.30 3.45 -9.32
CA GLY A 124 7.36 3.16 -8.37
C GLY A 124 7.19 3.95 -7.08
N ASN A 125 7.74 3.42 -6.00
CA ASN A 125 7.65 4.08 -4.71
C ASN A 125 8.38 5.45 -4.71
N LEU A 126 7.94 6.35 -3.83
CA LEU A 126 8.62 7.60 -3.48
C LEU A 126 9.46 7.45 -2.21
N ALA A 127 9.13 6.46 -1.37
CA ALA A 127 9.90 6.12 -0.19
C ALA A 127 11.08 5.20 -0.52
N SER A 128 12.15 5.31 0.25
CA SER A 128 13.20 4.31 0.28
C SER A 128 12.69 3.01 0.91
N TYR A 129 13.29 1.90 0.47
CA TYR A 129 13.08 0.59 1.09
C TYR A 129 13.64 0.51 2.52
N ASP A 130 14.59 1.36 2.91
CA ASP A 130 15.27 1.30 4.20
C ASP A 130 15.07 2.56 5.06
N LYS A 131 14.39 2.37 6.19
CA LYS A 131 14.09 3.45 7.15
C LYS A 131 15.34 4.14 7.72
N ARG A 132 16.50 3.48 7.72
CA ARG A 132 17.77 4.06 8.20
C ARG A 132 18.20 5.27 7.37
N GLN A 133 17.66 5.45 6.16
CA GLN A 133 17.96 6.61 5.31
C GLN A 133 17.20 7.90 5.67
N TYR A 134 16.33 7.86 6.67
CA TYR A 134 15.54 9.03 7.11
C TYR A 134 16.06 9.57 8.46
N PRO A 135 17.14 10.36 8.47
CA PRO A 135 17.80 10.79 9.71
C PRO A 135 16.98 11.78 10.54
N GLU A 136 15.93 12.36 9.96
CA GLU A 136 15.02 13.28 10.65
C GLU A 136 14.07 12.58 11.63
N PHE A 137 13.97 11.24 11.57
CA PHE A 137 13.17 10.46 12.50
C PHE A 137 14.06 9.70 13.48
N LYS A 138 13.83 9.90 14.78
CA LYS A 138 14.53 9.11 15.80
C LYS A 138 13.92 7.72 15.92
N PRO A 139 14.69 6.71 16.36
CA PRO A 139 14.14 5.42 16.76
C PRO A 139 12.99 5.62 17.77
N GLY A 140 11.79 5.16 17.43
CA GLY A 140 10.59 5.28 18.25
C GLY A 140 9.68 6.50 17.95
N GLU A 141 10.12 7.43 17.10
CA GLU A 141 9.22 8.42 16.48
C GLU A 141 8.49 7.78 15.28
N ASN A 142 7.39 8.38 14.81
CA ASN A 142 6.63 7.95 13.62
C ASN A 142 7.49 8.05 12.36
N THR A 143 8.46 7.15 12.25
CA THR A 143 9.42 7.02 11.17
C THR A 143 8.67 6.47 9.96
N PRO A 144 8.87 6.99 8.75
CA PRO A 144 8.33 6.40 7.54
C PRO A 144 8.67 4.92 7.51
N GLU A 145 7.63 4.11 7.38
CA GLU A 145 7.76 2.67 7.29
C GLU A 145 8.48 2.31 5.98
N GLY A 146 9.62 1.59 6.09
CA GLY A 146 10.31 1.07 4.92
C GLY A 146 9.40 0.09 4.19
N GLN A 147 9.19 0.24 2.89
CA GLN A 147 8.17 -0.52 2.17
C GLN A 147 8.69 -1.84 1.57
N GLY A 148 9.95 -2.21 1.84
CA GLY A 148 10.60 -3.40 1.28
C GLY A 148 11.29 -3.13 -0.06
N PHE A 149 12.29 -3.94 -0.39
CA PHE A 149 13.07 -3.75 -1.61
C PHE A 149 12.27 -4.17 -2.84
N GLY A 150 12.13 -3.28 -3.83
CA GLY A 150 11.37 -3.58 -5.05
C GLY A 150 9.84 -3.48 -4.89
N HIS A 151 9.35 -2.92 -3.78
CA HIS A 151 7.93 -2.62 -3.63
C HIS A 151 7.47 -1.54 -4.61
N CYS A 152 6.35 -1.80 -5.28
CA CYS A 152 5.68 -0.84 -6.16
C CYS A 152 4.16 -0.94 -6.00
N LEU A 153 3.45 -0.03 -6.66
CA LEU A 153 1.99 -0.02 -6.65
C LEU A 153 1.47 -0.15 -8.07
N VAL A 154 0.38 -0.90 -8.24
CA VAL A 154 -0.48 -0.80 -9.42
C VAL A 154 -1.73 -0.04 -9.04
N ILE A 155 -2.10 0.98 -9.80
CA ILE A 155 -3.25 1.84 -9.54
C ILE A 155 -4.14 1.91 -10.79
N PRO A 156 -5.48 1.88 -10.67
CA PRO A 156 -6.35 2.12 -11.80
C PRO A 156 -6.29 3.59 -12.21
N ARG A 157 -6.39 3.86 -13.52
CA ARG A 157 -6.58 5.22 -14.06
C ARG A 157 -7.95 5.77 -13.68
N LYS A 158 -8.93 4.88 -13.50
CA LYS A 158 -10.28 5.21 -13.02
C LYS A 158 -10.26 5.53 -11.53
N ARG A 159 -11.14 6.45 -11.13
CA ARG A 159 -11.34 6.87 -9.75
C ARG A 159 -12.16 5.81 -8.99
N ILE A 160 -11.47 4.89 -8.33
CA ILE A 160 -12.04 3.84 -7.48
C ILE A 160 -11.48 4.06 -6.08
N PHE A 161 -12.34 4.12 -5.06
CA PHE A 161 -11.90 4.59 -3.73
C PHE A 161 -10.97 3.59 -3.03
N ASN A 162 -11.36 2.33 -2.93
CA ASN A 162 -10.57 1.30 -2.26
C ASN A 162 -11.10 -0.07 -2.70
N VAL A 163 -10.43 -1.16 -2.31
CA VAL A 163 -10.91 -2.51 -2.57
C VAL A 163 -12.28 -2.80 -1.93
N VAL A 164 -12.71 -2.02 -0.93
CA VAL A 164 -14.06 -2.16 -0.35
C VAL A 164 -15.17 -1.43 -1.11
N ASP A 165 -14.87 -0.68 -2.18
CA ASP A 165 -15.85 0.14 -2.91
C ASP A 165 -16.95 -0.75 -3.54
N PRO A 166 -18.22 -0.60 -3.13
CA PRO A 166 -19.30 -1.47 -3.59
C PRO A 166 -19.76 -1.16 -5.02
N ASP A 167 -19.53 0.04 -5.57
CA ASP A 167 -19.95 0.33 -6.95
C ASP A 167 -18.89 -0.09 -7.98
N ALA A 168 -17.71 -0.52 -7.52
CA ALA A 168 -16.73 -1.16 -8.40
C ALA A 168 -17.24 -2.53 -8.90
N THR A 169 -18.19 -3.14 -8.19
CA THR A 169 -18.56 -4.57 -8.25
C THR A 169 -18.90 -5.13 -9.63
N ALA A 170 -19.58 -4.38 -10.51
CA ALA A 170 -19.96 -4.92 -11.82
C ALA A 170 -18.75 -5.32 -12.69
N ASN A 171 -17.57 -4.71 -12.47
CA ASN A 171 -16.32 -5.05 -13.16
C ASN A 171 -15.11 -5.08 -12.21
N HIS A 172 -15.33 -5.21 -10.89
CA HIS A 172 -14.24 -5.06 -9.91
C HIS A 172 -13.21 -6.16 -10.09
N SER A 173 -13.66 -7.41 -10.12
CA SER A 173 -12.78 -8.57 -10.32
C SER A 173 -12.01 -8.49 -11.64
N ALA A 174 -12.62 -7.94 -12.70
CA ALA A 174 -11.93 -7.73 -13.97
C ALA A 174 -10.82 -6.69 -13.85
N MET A 175 -11.06 -5.57 -13.15
CA MET A 175 -10.04 -4.55 -12.87
C MET A 175 -8.91 -5.12 -12.01
N LEU A 176 -9.21 -5.86 -10.93
CA LEU A 176 -8.18 -6.44 -10.07
C LEU A 176 -7.31 -7.46 -10.83
N LYS A 177 -7.93 -8.30 -11.67
CA LYS A 177 -7.23 -9.24 -12.56
C LYS A 177 -6.37 -8.49 -13.58
N GLU A 178 -6.87 -7.40 -14.17
CA GLU A 178 -6.11 -6.53 -15.09
C GLU A 178 -4.87 -5.94 -14.40
N MET A 179 -5.01 -5.41 -13.19
CA MET A 179 -3.89 -4.81 -12.44
C MET A 179 -2.77 -5.85 -12.17
N LYS A 180 -3.14 -7.08 -11.80
CA LYS A 180 -2.19 -8.20 -11.63
C LYS A 180 -1.51 -8.55 -12.96
N GLU A 181 -2.30 -8.73 -14.01
CA GLU A 181 -1.78 -9.11 -15.33
C GLU A 181 -0.88 -8.02 -15.94
N HIS A 182 -1.21 -6.75 -15.73
CA HIS A 182 -0.39 -5.62 -16.16
C HIS A 182 1.00 -5.69 -15.53
N PHE A 183 1.11 -5.96 -14.23
CA PHE A 183 2.42 -6.15 -13.59
C PHE A 183 3.16 -7.37 -14.12
N ILE A 184 2.49 -8.52 -14.24
CA ILE A 184 3.12 -9.75 -14.75
C ILE A 184 3.66 -9.53 -16.18
N THR A 185 2.88 -8.88 -17.04
CA THR A 185 3.28 -8.53 -18.41
C THR A 185 4.46 -7.56 -18.40
N PHE A 186 4.39 -6.50 -17.60
CA PHE A 186 5.49 -5.55 -17.42
C PHE A 186 6.78 -6.24 -16.98
N TRP A 187 6.72 -7.10 -15.97
CA TRP A 187 7.88 -7.81 -15.42
C TRP A 187 8.57 -8.71 -16.45
N LYS A 188 7.78 -9.35 -17.32
CA LYS A 188 8.27 -10.24 -18.39
C LYS A 188 8.92 -9.48 -19.56
N THR A 189 8.81 -8.15 -19.63
CA THR A 189 9.53 -7.36 -20.64
C THR A 189 11.02 -7.29 -20.33
N GLU A 190 11.85 -7.09 -21.35
CA GLU A 190 13.31 -6.97 -21.19
C GLU A 190 13.72 -5.85 -20.22
N ASP A 191 12.96 -4.75 -20.17
CA ASP A 191 13.25 -3.59 -19.30
C ASP A 191 12.37 -3.54 -18.05
N GLY A 192 11.50 -4.52 -17.78
CA GLY A 192 10.59 -4.52 -16.63
C GLY A 192 11.32 -4.43 -15.29
N SER A 193 12.08 -5.48 -14.94
CA SER A 193 12.84 -5.51 -13.69
C SER A 193 13.97 -4.47 -13.63
N PRO A 194 14.73 -4.18 -14.71
CA PRO A 194 15.71 -3.09 -14.70
C PRO A 194 15.08 -1.72 -14.45
N LYS A 195 13.90 -1.41 -15.03
CA LYS A 195 13.23 -0.12 -14.85
C LYS A 195 12.75 0.09 -13.42
N LEU A 196 12.16 -0.94 -12.79
CA LEU A 196 11.80 -0.86 -11.37
C LEU A 196 13.05 -0.73 -10.49
N LEU A 197 14.13 -1.47 -10.76
CA LEU A 197 15.38 -1.35 -10.01
C LEU A 197 15.99 0.05 -10.12
N ARG A 198 16.00 0.66 -11.32
CA ARG A 198 16.45 2.06 -11.51
C ARG A 198 15.64 3.03 -10.66
N ARG A 199 14.33 2.79 -10.50
CA ARG A 199 13.49 3.63 -9.65
C ARG A 199 13.81 3.47 -8.17
N VAL A 200 13.99 2.23 -7.69
CA VAL A 200 14.45 1.96 -6.32
C VAL A 200 15.80 2.65 -6.08
N ARG A 201 16.73 2.55 -7.03
CA ARG A 201 18.04 3.23 -6.97
C ARG A 201 17.90 4.75 -6.87
N SER A 202 17.04 5.37 -7.68
CA SER A 202 16.79 6.82 -7.61
C SER A 202 16.37 7.25 -6.21
N THR A 203 15.37 6.57 -5.62
CA THR A 203 14.90 6.89 -4.26
C THR A 203 15.99 6.67 -3.22
N PHE A 204 16.78 5.62 -3.37
CA PHE A 204 17.91 5.33 -2.49
C PHE A 204 18.99 6.43 -2.55
N ASP A 205 19.39 6.84 -3.75
CA ASP A 205 20.42 7.85 -3.97
C ASP A 205 19.96 9.24 -3.49
N GLU A 206 18.69 9.58 -3.71
CA GLU A 206 18.07 10.82 -3.20
C GLU A 206 18.11 10.87 -1.66
N GLN A 207 17.72 9.80 -0.97
CA GLN A 207 17.74 9.76 0.49
C GLN A 207 19.17 9.67 1.04
N ASN A 208 20.08 8.96 0.37
CA ASN A 208 21.50 8.96 0.74
C ASN A 208 22.14 10.34 0.62
N THR A 209 21.74 11.13 -0.36
CA THR A 209 22.20 12.52 -0.50
C THR A 209 21.73 13.37 0.67
N LYS A 210 20.46 13.23 1.08
CA LYS A 210 19.92 13.92 2.27
C LYS A 210 20.64 13.48 3.55
N LEU A 211 20.87 12.18 3.72
CA LEU A 211 21.63 11.64 4.84
C LEU A 211 23.05 12.20 4.91
N ALA A 212 23.72 12.32 3.76
CA ALA A 212 25.07 12.90 3.67
C ALA A 212 25.12 14.39 4.05
N SER A 213 24.05 15.14 3.74
CA SER A 213 23.92 16.55 4.10
C SER A 213 23.56 16.80 5.57
N ASN A 214 23.35 15.74 6.37
CA ASN A 214 23.01 15.88 7.77
C ASN A 214 24.26 15.99 8.65
N ASP A 215 24.60 17.22 9.06
CA ASP A 215 25.81 17.59 9.79
C ASP A 215 25.93 17.00 11.22
N ARG A 216 24.89 16.35 11.73
CA ARG A 216 24.84 15.98 13.16
C ARG A 216 25.83 14.88 13.56
N ASN A 217 26.36 14.08 12.62
CA ASN A 217 27.39 13.07 12.90
C ASN A 217 28.03 12.48 11.62
N ALA A 218 28.94 13.21 10.96
CA ALA A 218 29.49 12.85 9.64
C ALA A 218 30.13 11.44 9.58
N GLU A 219 30.91 11.03 10.59
CA GLU A 219 31.57 9.72 10.63
C GLU A 219 30.55 8.56 10.76
N SER A 220 29.54 8.75 11.61
CA SER A 220 28.44 7.79 11.75
C SER A 220 27.58 7.71 10.47
N CYS A 221 27.37 8.83 9.78
CA CYS A 221 26.64 8.84 8.51
C CYS A 221 27.41 8.09 7.42
N GLU A 222 28.74 8.25 7.33
CA GLU A 222 29.52 7.59 6.28
C GLU A 222 29.60 6.07 6.46
N SER A 223 29.76 5.60 7.70
CA SER A 223 29.70 4.16 8.03
C SER A 223 28.32 3.56 7.69
N LEU A 224 27.25 4.27 8.04
CA LEU A 224 25.88 3.85 7.70
C LEU A 224 25.67 3.80 6.18
N ARG A 225 26.11 4.82 5.44
CA ARG A 225 25.99 4.86 3.97
C ARG A 225 26.75 3.73 3.30
N SER A 226 27.96 3.42 3.76
CA SER A 226 28.73 2.28 3.27
C SER A 226 27.99 0.95 3.46
N THR A 227 27.34 0.78 4.61
CA THR A 227 26.50 -0.39 4.90
C THR A 227 25.28 -0.44 3.97
N LEU A 228 24.59 0.68 3.81
CA LEU A 228 23.40 0.80 2.96
C LEU A 228 23.70 0.49 1.48
N ILE A 229 24.84 0.95 0.95
CA ILE A 229 25.26 0.66 -0.43
C ILE A 229 25.51 -0.84 -0.60
N LYS A 230 26.22 -1.46 0.34
CA LYS A 230 26.45 -2.91 0.31
C LYS A 230 25.14 -3.71 0.36
N ASP A 231 24.21 -3.31 1.22
CA ASP A 231 22.88 -3.91 1.31
C ASP A 231 22.12 -3.73 -0.02
N PHE A 232 22.16 -2.53 -0.60
CA PHE A 232 21.55 -2.25 -1.91
C PHE A 232 22.06 -3.18 -3.00
N ASP A 233 23.38 -3.32 -3.14
CA ASP A 233 23.99 -4.13 -4.21
C ASP A 233 23.65 -5.61 -4.06
N MET A 234 23.66 -6.11 -2.81
CA MET A 234 23.26 -7.49 -2.50
C MET A 234 21.79 -7.73 -2.86
N LEU A 235 20.88 -6.86 -2.42
CA LEU A 235 19.45 -6.98 -2.67
C LEU A 235 19.11 -6.80 -4.16
N SER A 236 19.80 -5.90 -4.86
CA SER A 236 19.62 -5.69 -6.30
C SER A 236 19.89 -6.97 -7.09
N ASN A 237 20.97 -7.67 -6.77
CA ASN A 237 21.30 -8.93 -7.42
C ASN A 237 20.23 -10.00 -7.15
N SER A 238 19.69 -10.07 -5.94
CA SER A 238 18.60 -10.99 -5.61
C SER A 238 17.30 -10.62 -6.32
N PHE A 239 16.96 -9.33 -6.36
CA PHE A 239 15.76 -8.82 -7.01
C PHE A 239 15.73 -9.10 -8.52
N LEU A 240 16.88 -8.95 -9.21
CA LEU A 240 16.98 -9.25 -10.64
C LEU A 240 16.81 -10.73 -10.99
N ARG A 241 16.88 -11.64 -10.01
CA ARG A 241 16.62 -13.08 -10.19
C ARG A 241 15.17 -13.46 -9.93
N CYS A 242 14.33 -12.54 -9.48
CA CYS A 242 12.92 -12.80 -9.24
C CYS A 242 12.15 -13.02 -10.55
N ASN A 243 11.21 -13.94 -10.48
CA ASN A 243 10.21 -14.21 -11.50
C ASN A 243 8.85 -13.65 -11.02
N PRO A 244 7.83 -13.55 -11.90
CA PRO A 244 6.51 -13.06 -11.51
C PRO A 244 5.88 -13.80 -10.32
N ASP A 245 6.14 -15.10 -10.16
CA ASP A 245 5.59 -15.92 -9.07
C ASP A 245 6.23 -15.63 -7.70
N ASP A 246 7.40 -14.99 -7.71
CA ASP A 246 8.12 -14.54 -6.51
C ASP A 246 7.53 -13.25 -5.94
N PHE A 247 6.47 -12.70 -6.53
CA PHE A 247 5.77 -11.51 -6.06
C PHE A 247 4.45 -11.84 -5.39
N GLU A 248 4.15 -11.07 -4.36
CA GLU A 248 2.87 -11.00 -3.70
C GLU A 248 2.07 -9.84 -4.26
N PHE A 249 0.75 -10.04 -4.39
CA PHE A 249 -0.20 -9.05 -4.91
C PHE A 249 -1.26 -8.85 -3.85
N ALA A 250 -1.30 -7.69 -3.21
CA ALA A 250 -2.14 -7.52 -2.04
C ALA A 250 -2.73 -6.11 -1.90
N PHE A 251 -3.76 -6.00 -1.06
CA PHE A 251 -4.47 -4.77 -0.79
C PHE A 251 -4.50 -4.48 0.71
N HIS A 252 -4.63 -3.20 1.05
CA HIS A 252 -5.08 -2.75 2.37
C HIS A 252 -6.53 -2.26 2.24
N ALA A 253 -7.44 -2.94 2.93
CA ALA A 253 -8.86 -2.56 2.95
C ALA A 253 -9.09 -1.36 3.89
N TYR A 254 -9.94 -0.42 3.47
CA TYR A 254 -10.38 0.68 4.32
C TYR A 254 -11.03 0.16 5.62
N PRO A 255 -10.78 0.80 6.79
CA PRO A 255 -10.05 2.07 7.00
C PRO A 255 -8.55 1.91 7.25
N ALA A 256 -7.98 0.72 7.01
CA ALA A 256 -6.57 0.46 7.28
C ALA A 256 -5.63 0.88 6.11
N ASN A 257 -6.21 1.39 5.01
CA ASN A 257 -5.50 1.89 3.84
C ASN A 257 -4.78 3.21 4.14
N SER A 258 -3.69 3.46 3.42
CA SER A 258 -2.93 4.72 3.52
C SER A 258 -3.45 5.81 2.57
N VAL A 259 -4.14 5.44 1.50
CA VAL A 259 -4.64 6.36 0.46
C VAL A 259 -6.04 5.93 0.00
N GLY A 260 -6.95 6.89 -0.16
CA GLY A 260 -8.35 6.72 -0.57
C GLY A 260 -8.54 6.52 -2.07
N HIS A 261 -7.63 5.79 -2.70
CA HIS A 261 -7.74 5.35 -4.09
C HIS A 261 -7.30 3.89 -4.16
N LEU A 262 -7.96 3.05 -4.94
CA LEU A 262 -7.61 1.63 -5.09
C LEU A 262 -6.15 1.50 -5.53
N HIS A 263 -5.35 0.75 -4.79
CA HIS A 263 -3.98 0.45 -5.17
C HIS A 263 -3.60 -0.95 -4.71
N MET A 264 -3.00 -1.71 -5.62
CA MET A 264 -2.46 -3.02 -5.33
C MET A 264 -0.98 -2.88 -4.99
N HIS A 265 -0.59 -3.37 -3.82
CA HIS A 265 0.79 -3.51 -3.44
C HIS A 265 1.38 -4.71 -4.18
N VAL A 266 2.53 -4.50 -4.79
CA VAL A 266 3.33 -5.57 -5.38
C VAL A 266 4.69 -5.57 -4.70
N PHE A 267 5.05 -6.68 -4.07
CA PHE A 267 6.32 -6.81 -3.35
C PHE A 267 6.86 -8.24 -3.46
N PRO A 268 8.19 -8.44 -3.42
CA PRO A 268 8.76 -9.78 -3.43
C PRO A 268 8.36 -10.57 -2.18
N LYS A 269 8.09 -11.87 -2.32
CA LYS A 269 7.83 -12.81 -1.22
C LYS A 269 9.09 -13.15 -0.42
N ASN A 270 10.25 -13.07 -1.09
CA ASN A 270 11.54 -13.40 -0.51
C ASN A 270 11.85 -12.55 0.73
N SER A 271 12.18 -13.22 1.83
CA SER A 271 12.42 -12.62 3.14
C SER A 271 13.58 -11.62 3.17
N ASP A 272 14.67 -11.88 2.43
CA ASP A 272 15.79 -10.94 2.35
C ASP A 272 15.39 -9.62 1.68
N LEU A 273 14.56 -9.69 0.62
CA LEU A 273 14.01 -8.50 -0.05
C LEU A 273 12.96 -7.78 0.81
N ARG A 274 12.29 -8.50 1.71
CA ARG A 274 11.34 -7.95 2.69
C ARG A 274 11.99 -7.56 4.02
N LYS A 275 13.30 -7.76 4.22
CA LYS A 275 14.01 -7.51 5.48
C LYS A 275 13.76 -6.12 6.07
N PHE A 276 13.58 -5.12 5.21
CA PHE A 276 13.34 -3.74 5.60
C PHE A 276 11.88 -3.29 5.44
N SER A 277 11.01 -4.20 4.98
CA SER A 277 9.56 -4.03 4.95
C SER A 277 9.01 -4.04 6.38
N THR A 278 7.88 -3.37 6.57
CA THR A 278 7.24 -3.32 7.88
C THR A 278 6.25 -4.45 8.08
N LYS A 279 6.62 -5.38 8.97
CA LYS A 279 5.72 -6.42 9.49
C LYS A 279 4.44 -5.84 10.11
N SER A 280 4.44 -4.56 10.52
CA SER A 280 3.25 -3.81 10.98
C SER A 280 2.17 -3.63 9.91
N HIS A 281 2.42 -4.00 8.65
CA HIS A 281 1.38 -4.01 7.63
C HIS A 281 0.84 -5.41 7.34
N ASP A 282 1.55 -6.48 7.67
CA ASP A 282 1.18 -7.86 7.31
C ASP A 282 -0.18 -8.29 7.86
N TRP A 283 -0.54 -7.83 9.06
CA TRP A 283 -1.83 -8.14 9.69
C TRP A 283 -3.03 -7.54 8.95
N LYS A 284 -2.82 -6.50 8.13
CA LYS A 284 -3.86 -5.84 7.32
C LYS A 284 -3.70 -6.06 5.81
N THR A 285 -2.66 -6.79 5.41
CA THR A 285 -2.38 -7.13 4.01
C THR A 285 -3.25 -8.31 3.58
N ILE A 286 -4.10 -8.09 2.58
CA ILE A 286 -5.04 -9.09 2.06
C ILE A 286 -4.58 -9.49 0.65
N PRO A 287 -4.23 -10.77 0.40
CA PRO A 287 -3.82 -11.22 -0.93
C PRO A 287 -4.97 -11.08 -1.94
N ILE A 288 -4.65 -10.79 -3.19
CA ILE A 288 -5.64 -10.58 -4.26
C ILE A 288 -6.55 -11.79 -4.45
N GLU A 289 -6.03 -13.01 -4.29
CA GLU A 289 -6.81 -14.24 -4.41
C GLU A 289 -7.95 -14.28 -3.39
N ALA A 290 -7.70 -13.87 -2.14
CA ALA A 290 -8.74 -13.80 -1.12
C ALA A 290 -9.82 -12.77 -1.46
N VAL A 291 -9.43 -11.63 -2.06
CA VAL A 291 -10.38 -10.61 -2.54
C VAL A 291 -11.24 -11.17 -3.67
N LEU A 292 -10.61 -11.76 -4.68
CA LEU A 292 -11.29 -12.31 -5.85
C LEU A 292 -12.27 -13.43 -5.49
N GLU A 293 -11.91 -14.31 -4.56
CA GLU A 293 -12.82 -15.36 -4.09
C GLU A 293 -14.09 -14.80 -3.45
N VAL A 294 -13.98 -13.74 -2.63
CA VAL A 294 -15.14 -13.09 -2.01
C VAL A 294 -16.00 -12.40 -3.06
N GLU A 295 -15.41 -11.73 -4.06
CA GLU A 295 -16.17 -11.11 -5.16
C GLU A 295 -16.93 -12.16 -6.00
N GLU A 296 -16.31 -13.32 -6.25
CA GLU A 296 -16.93 -14.42 -6.99
C GLU A 296 -18.03 -15.14 -6.19
N GLU A 297 -17.89 -15.24 -4.87
CA GLU A 297 -18.96 -15.70 -3.95
C GLU A 297 -20.18 -14.77 -3.97
N ASP A 298 -19.95 -13.46 -3.81
CA ASP A 298 -21.02 -12.45 -3.83
C ASP A 298 -21.77 -12.44 -5.17
N SER A 299 -21.02 -12.54 -6.28
CA SER A 299 -21.62 -12.55 -7.63
C SER A 299 -22.52 -13.76 -7.85
N ARG A 300 -22.14 -14.95 -7.36
CA ARG A 300 -22.96 -16.16 -7.44
C ARG A 300 -24.23 -16.04 -6.60
N ALA A 301 -24.12 -15.52 -5.38
CA ALA A 301 -25.27 -15.31 -4.51
C ALA A 301 -26.32 -14.39 -5.16
N LEU A 302 -25.91 -13.31 -5.85
CA LEU A 302 -26.85 -12.41 -6.54
C LEU A 302 -27.61 -13.10 -7.68
N VAL A 303 -26.97 -13.99 -8.44
CA VAL A 303 -27.60 -14.74 -9.54
C VAL A 303 -28.64 -15.73 -9.01
N GLU A 304 -28.33 -16.44 -7.92
CA GLU A 304 -29.25 -17.39 -7.28
C GLU A 304 -30.50 -16.71 -6.72
N TRP A 305 -30.37 -15.49 -6.18
CA TRP A 305 -31.51 -14.73 -5.65
C TRP A 305 -32.36 -14.07 -6.75
N GLY A 306 -31.77 -13.68 -7.88
CA GLY A 306 -32.50 -13.06 -8.99
C GLY A 306 -33.23 -14.04 -9.92
N SER A 307 -33.08 -15.35 -9.69
CA SER A 307 -33.67 -16.42 -10.52
C SER A 307 -34.81 -17.20 -9.85
N GLY A 308 -35.22 -16.80 -8.64
CA GLY A 308 -36.39 -17.32 -7.91
C GLY A 308 -37.57 -16.34 -7.92
#